data_AF-A0A1Y3EIK8-F1
#
_entry.id   AF-A0A1Y3EIK8-F1
#
_cell.length_a   1.000
_cell.length_b   1.000
_cell.length_c   1.000
_cell.angle_alpha   90.00
_cell.angle_beta   90.00
_cell.angle_gamma   90.00
#
_symmetry.space_group_name_H-M   'P 1'
#
loop_
_entity.id
_entity.type
_entity.pdbx_description
1 polymer ?
#
loop_
_entity_poly.entity_id
_entity_poly.type
_entity_poly.pdbx_seq_one_letter_code
_entity_poly.pdbx_strand_id
1 'polypeptide(L)' 'EKSMVAIQASVLNYDDAIKKWLPAGGSKIQEMSKVQILHHVENNTFRVVGRKLQDHDSFRNVLAAL' A
#
# COMPACT_ATOMS: atom_id res chain seq x y z
N GLU A 1 12.25 10.87 -7.49
CA GLU A 1 11.25 10.61 -6.42
C GLU A 1 11.92 10.61 -5.05
N LYS A 2 11.29 11.17 -4.02
CA LYS A 2 11.83 11.18 -2.64
C LYS A 2 10.82 10.53 -1.68
N SER A 3 11.27 9.57 -0.87
CA SER A 3 10.45 9.01 0.23
C SER A 3 10.46 9.98 1.40
N MET A 4 9.29 10.47 1.79
CA MET A 4 9.14 11.44 2.88
C MET A 4 8.84 10.76 4.21
N VAL A 5 7.94 9.77 4.19
CA VAL A 5 7.47 9.03 5.36
C VAL A 5 7.34 7.56 5.00
N ALA A 6 7.66 6.68 5.96
CA ALA A 6 7.46 5.25 5.84
C ALA A 6 6.88 4.69 7.15
N ILE A 7 5.82 3.90 7.05
CA ILE A 7 5.19 3.22 8.18
C ILE A 7 4.90 1.76 7.85
N GLN A 8 4.61 0.96 8.88
CA GLN A 8 4.05 -0.37 8.72
C GLN A 8 2.57 -0.34 9.10
N ALA A 9 1.71 -0.74 8.17
CA ALA A 9 0.26 -0.76 8.38
C ALA A 9 -0.41 -1.83 7.49
N SER A 10 -1.60 -2.28 7.86
CA SER A 10 -2.46 -3.04 6.95
C SER A 10 -3.16 -2.09 5.98
N VAL A 11 -3.19 -2.48 4.70
CA VAL A 11 -3.91 -1.73 3.66
C VAL A 11 -5.21 -2.45 3.38
N LEU A 12 -6.33 -1.73 3.45
CA LEU A 12 -7.68 -2.25 3.27
C LEU A 12 -8.40 -1.47 2.18
N ASN A 13 -9.19 -2.16 1.36
CA ASN A 13 -10.15 -1.57 0.44
C ASN A 13 -11.55 -1.70 1.01
N TYR A 14 -12.35 -0.65 0.91
CA TYR A 14 -13.76 -0.74 1.30
C TYR A 14 -14.56 -1.37 0.17
N ASP A 15 -15.27 -2.45 0.46
CA ASP A 15 -16.23 -3.08 -0.44
C ASP A 15 -17.63 -2.56 -0.13
N ASP A 16 -18.19 -1.81 -1.07
CA ASP A 16 -19.51 -1.19 -0.94
C ASP A 16 -20.68 -2.17 -1.03
N ALA A 17 -20.51 -3.32 -1.70
CA ALA A 17 -21.59 -4.30 -1.87
C ALA A 17 -21.86 -5.02 -0.54
N ILE A 18 -20.80 -5.31 0.22
CA ILE A 18 -20.90 -6.00 1.52
C ILE A 18 -20.68 -5.08 2.72
N LYS A 19 -20.41 -3.78 2.48
CA LYS A 19 -20.17 -2.74 3.50
C LYS A 19 -19.07 -3.09 4.51
N LYS A 20 -17.95 -3.64 4.04
CA LYS A 20 -16.84 -4.08 4.88
C LYS A 20 -15.48 -3.66 4.30
N TRP A 21 -14.51 -3.49 5.20
CA TRP A 21 -13.10 -3.38 4.83
C TRP A 21 -12.53 -4.75 4.52
N LEU A 22 -11.93 -4.92 3.34
CA LEU A 22 -11.26 -6.14 2.90
C LEU A 22 -9.76 -5.90 2.71
N PRO A 23 -8.89 -6.90 2.95
CA PRO A 23 -7.46 -6.75 2.70
C PRO A 23 -7.16 -6.37 1.25
N ALA A 24 -6.31 -5.35 1.06
CA ALA A 24 -5.84 -4.98 -0.26
C ALA A 24 -4.92 -6.08 -0.83
N GLY A 25 -5.01 -6.32 -2.14
CA GLY A 25 -4.23 -7.37 -2.83
C GLY A 25 -4.85 -8.78 -2.80
N GLY A 26 -6.13 -8.91 -2.42
CA GLY A 26 -6.88 -10.16 -2.56
C GLY A 26 -6.49 -11.29 -1.60
N SER A 27 -5.62 -11.01 -0.62
CA SER A 27 -5.33 -11.97 0.45
C SER A 27 -6.57 -12.17 1.33
N LYS A 28 -6.83 -13.41 1.75
CA LYS A 28 -7.90 -13.72 2.71
C LYS A 28 -7.55 -13.26 4.13
N ILE A 29 -6.27 -12.98 4.39
CA ILE A 29 -5.75 -12.60 5.70
C ILE A 29 -5.30 -11.14 5.63
N GLN A 30 -5.56 -10.38 6.69
CA GLN A 30 -5.04 -9.03 6.85
C GLN A 30 -3.53 -9.09 7.10
N GLU A 31 -2.74 -8.59 6.16
CA GLU A 31 -1.28 -8.64 6.21
C GLU A 31 -0.67 -7.25 6.38
N MET A 32 0.53 -7.19 6.95
CA MET A 32 1.26 -5.95 7.15
C MET A 32 1.94 -5.51 5.86
N SER A 33 1.97 -4.20 5.64
CA SER A 33 2.58 -3.57 4.47
C SER A 33 3.48 -2.43 4.88
N LYS A 34 4.58 -2.24 4.16
CA LYS A 34 5.33 -0.98 4.21
C LYS A 34 4.61 0.04 3.33
N VAL A 35 4.08 1.08 3.95
CA VAL A 35 3.37 2.18 3.27
C VAL A 35 4.29 3.40 3.24
N GLN A 36 4.45 4.00 2.06
CA GLN A 36 5.31 5.16 1.87
C GLN A 36 4.57 6.27 1.13
N ILE A 37 4.84 7.51 1.54
CA ILE A 37 4.48 8.71 0.77
C ILE A 37 5.70 9.11 -0.06
N LEU A 38 5.55 9.08 -1.37
CA LEU A 38 6.56 9.50 -2.34
C LEU A 38 6.22 10.90 -2.86
N HIS A 39 7.20 11.79 -2.86
CA HIS A 39 7.10 13.11 -3.48
C HIS A 39 7.87 13.14 -4.79
N HIS A 40 7.19 13.50 -5.87
CA HIS A 40 7.78 13.83 -7.15
C HIS A 40 8.02 15.33 -7.21
N VAL A 41 9.21 15.74 -6.77
CA VAL A 41 9.58 17.15 -6.55
C VAL A 41 9.37 18.01 -7.80
N GLU A 42 9.77 17.52 -8.97
CA GLU A 42 9.71 18.26 -10.23
C GLU A 42 8.27 18.64 -10.64
N ASN A 43 7.31 17.75 -10.41
CA ASN A 43 5.91 17.98 -10.74
C ASN A 43 5.08 18.40 -9.52
N ASN A 44 5.72 18.51 -8.36
CA ASN A 44 5.10 18.71 -7.06
C ASN A 44 3.88 17.78 -6.79
N THR A 45 3.99 16.51 -7.17
CA THR A 45 2.93 15.51 -6.95
C THR A 45 3.32 14.51 -5.87
N PHE A 46 2.33 13.94 -5.20
CA PHE A 46 2.52 12.94 -4.16
C PHE A 46 1.82 11.64 -4.55
N ARG A 47 2.39 10.51 -4.13
CA ARG A 47 1.80 9.19 -4.33
C ARG A 47 1.96 8.36 -3.07
N VAL A 48 0.92 7.60 -2.73
CA VAL A 48 0.99 6.61 -1.64
C VAL A 48 1.27 5.25 -2.25
N VAL A 49 2.31 4.56 -1.76
CA VAL A 49 2.69 3.23 -2.23
C VAL A 49 2.68 2.26 -1.07
N GLY A 50 1.76 1.30 -1.10
CA GLY A 50 1.74 0.16 -0.18
C GLY A 50 2.43 -1.06 -0.79
N ARG A 51 3.41 -1.64 -0.09
CA ARG A 51 4.07 -2.89 -0.47
C ARG A 51 3.88 -3.94 0.61
N LYS A 52 3.38 -5.10 0.21
CA LYS A 52 3.21 -6.25 1.10
C LYS A 52 4.55 -6.63 1.74
N LEU A 53 4.57 -6.87 3.05
CA LEU A 53 5.70 -7.50 3.71
C LEU A 53 5.53 -9.02 3.52
N GLN A 54 6.27 -9.64 2.60
CA GLN A 54 6.37 -11.10 2.49
C GLN A 54 7.78 -11.54 2.88
N ASP A 55 7.88 -12.71 3.52
CA ASP A 55 9.11 -13.26 4.09
C ASP A 55 10.11 -13.82 3.06
N HIS A 56 9.83 -13.75 1.76
CA HIS A 56 10.78 -14.23 0.77
C HIS A 56 10.77 -13.40 -0.50
N ASP A 57 11.98 -13.32 -1.05
CA ASP A 57 12.47 -12.34 -2.00
C ASP A 57 11.58 -12.13 -3.24
N SER A 58 11.50 -10.83 -3.60
CA SER A 58 11.28 -10.29 -4.94
C SER A 58 10.04 -10.66 -5.78
N PHE A 59 8.84 -10.18 -5.40
CA PHE A 59 7.93 -9.53 -6.38
C PHE A 59 7.16 -8.38 -5.72
N ARG A 60 7.44 -7.13 -6.17
CA ARG A 60 6.80 -5.89 -5.68
C ARG A 60 5.30 -5.87 -6.04
N ASN A 61 4.46 -6.47 -5.20
CA ASN A 61 3.02 -6.22 -5.28
C ASN A 61 2.73 -4.84 -4.68
N VAL A 62 2.37 -3.89 -5.53
CA VAL A 62 1.80 -2.60 -5.10
C VAL A 62 0.35 -2.88 -4.71
N LEU A 63 0.06 -2.80 -3.40
CA LEU A 63 -1.26 -3.11 -2.85
C LEU A 63 -2.24 -1.94 -2.96
N ALA A 64 -1.71 -0.71 -3.04
CA ALA A 64 -2.47 0.50 -3.30
C ALA A 64 -1.56 1.56 -3.93
N ALA A 65 -2.04 2.17 -5.01
CA ALA A 65 -1.57 3.44 -5.55
C ALA A 65 -2.82 4.34 -5.63
N LEU A 66 -2.93 5.28 -4.70
CA LEU A 66 -3.86 6.40 -4.77
C LEU A 66 -3.09 7.62 -5.27
#